data_AF-A0A3R7MQC9-F1
#
_entry.id   AF-A0A3R7MQC9-F1
#
_cell.length_a   1.000
_cell.length_b   1.000
_cell.length_c   1.000
_cell.angle_alpha   90.00
_cell.angle_beta   90.00
_cell.angle_gamma   90.00
#
_symmetry.space_group_name_H-M   'P 1'
#
loop_
_entity.id
_entity.type
_entity.pdbx_description
1 polymer ?
#
loop_
_entity_poly.entity_id
_entity_poly.type
_entity_poly.pdbx_seq_one_letter_code
_entity_poly.pdbx_strand_id
1 'polypeptide(L)'
;MFEKPRKVMLFGAACTHVTDPIAKAAKHWHITQLSYADTHPMFSAVKYPNFFRMVPSDKEFNHPRVHLLQRFNWTRVGTLFQNEPRHALVSPNPLRCNARTKINTKSPRSGVLRDELKDQLKKLEEKDVRIILGYFDEKWARRIFWRAYRQGCRQELQWDYYRKNPGPI
;
A
#
# COMPACT_ATOMS: atom_id res chain seq x y z
N MET A 1 34.04 -14.27 35.76
CA MET A 1 33.46 -14.63 34.44
C MET A 1 32.20 -13.80 34.26
N PHE A 2 32.10 -13.00 33.21
CA PHE A 2 30.86 -12.28 32.89
C PHE A 2 29.90 -13.22 32.14
N GLU A 3 28.74 -13.50 32.73
CA GLU A 3 27.68 -14.23 32.06
C GLU A 3 26.85 -13.27 31.18
N LYS A 4 26.57 -13.66 29.94
CA LYS A 4 25.88 -12.78 28.99
C LYS A 4 24.41 -12.62 29.44
N PRO A 5 23.89 -11.39 29.61
CA PRO A 5 22.53 -11.19 30.15
C PRO A 5 21.47 -11.83 29.25
N ARG A 6 20.32 -12.24 29.79
CA ARG A 6 19.19 -12.76 29.00
C ARG A 6 18.45 -11.62 28.30
N LYS A 7 18.17 -11.77 27.01
CA LYS A 7 17.53 -10.73 26.16
C LYS A 7 16.05 -11.04 26.17
N VAL A 8 15.22 -10.07 26.54
CA VAL A 8 13.77 -10.27 26.73
C VAL A 8 12.93 -9.76 25.55
N MET A 9 13.52 -8.88 24.73
CA MET A 9 12.82 -8.21 23.64
C MET A 9 13.79 -7.76 22.55
N LEU A 10 13.32 -7.69 21.31
CA LEU A 10 14.01 -7.05 20.18
C LEU A 10 13.35 -5.70 19.87
N PHE A 11 14.15 -4.65 19.76
CA PHE A 11 13.69 -3.32 19.35
C PHE A 11 14.35 -2.92 18.03
N GLY A 12 13.54 -2.50 17.05
CA GLY A 12 13.92 -2.40 15.63
C GLY A 12 13.18 -3.44 14.77
N ALA A 13 13.39 -3.54 13.45
CA ALA A 13 14.20 -2.75 12.52
C ALA A 13 13.28 -1.84 11.67
N ALA A 14 13.84 -1.13 10.68
CA ALA A 14 13.06 -0.29 9.76
C ALA A 14 12.73 -0.96 8.42
N CYS A 15 13.67 -1.74 7.87
CA CYS A 15 13.57 -2.28 6.52
C CYS A 15 12.91 -3.66 6.51
N THR A 16 11.88 -3.85 5.68
CA THR A 16 11.12 -5.11 5.59
C THR A 16 11.99 -6.33 5.29
N HIS A 17 13.03 -6.17 4.48
CA HIS A 17 13.97 -7.25 4.17
C HIS A 17 14.71 -7.79 5.41
N VAL A 18 14.93 -6.93 6.41
CA VAL A 18 15.58 -7.30 7.67
C VAL A 18 14.54 -7.69 8.72
N THR A 19 13.43 -6.97 8.80
CA THR A 19 12.36 -7.22 9.76
C THR A 19 11.73 -8.59 9.55
N ASP A 20 11.47 -9.01 8.32
CA ASP A 20 10.81 -10.28 8.00
C ASP A 20 11.52 -11.53 8.56
N PRO A 21 12.80 -11.79 8.25
CA PRO A 21 13.49 -12.95 8.80
C PRO A 21 13.61 -12.90 10.32
N ILE A 22 13.85 -11.71 10.91
CA ILE A 22 13.94 -11.55 12.37
C ILE A 22 12.59 -11.85 13.02
N ALA A 23 11.48 -11.34 12.48
CA ALA A 23 10.15 -11.56 13.05
C ALA A 23 9.72 -13.03 12.97
N LYS A 24 10.10 -13.73 11.89
CA LYS A 24 9.92 -15.19 11.78
C LYS A 24 10.75 -15.94 12.80
N ALA A 25 12.02 -15.58 12.97
CA ALA A 25 12.91 -16.23 13.93
C ALA A 25 12.49 -15.96 15.39
N ALA A 26 12.05 -14.74 15.70
CA ALA A 26 11.54 -14.31 17.00
C ALA A 26 10.35 -15.16 17.48
N LYS A 27 9.55 -15.71 16.54
CA LYS A 27 8.49 -16.67 16.85
C LYS A 27 9.06 -17.96 17.48
N HIS A 28 10.19 -18.46 16.98
CA HIS A 28 10.80 -19.70 17.45
C HIS A 28 11.47 -19.56 18.82
N TRP A 29 11.99 -18.37 19.13
CA TRP A 29 12.63 -18.10 20.44
C TRP A 29 11.70 -17.49 21.47
N HIS A 30 10.41 -17.32 21.16
CA HIS A 30 9.43 -16.69 22.06
C HIS A 30 9.85 -15.29 22.52
N ILE A 31 10.49 -14.52 21.64
CA ILE A 31 10.91 -13.14 21.91
C ILE A 31 9.98 -12.18 21.19
N THR A 32 9.51 -11.15 21.89
CA THR A 32 8.73 -10.06 21.30
C THR A 32 9.63 -9.12 20.52
N GLN A 33 9.23 -8.75 19.30
CA GLN A 33 9.88 -7.73 18.50
C GLN A 33 8.99 -6.50 18.35
N LEU A 34 9.56 -5.31 18.56
CA LEU A 34 8.90 -4.02 18.31
C LEU A 34 9.67 -3.21 17.26
N SER A 35 9.07 -3.04 16.08
CA SER A 35 9.62 -2.18 15.02
C SER A 35 9.17 -0.73 15.19
N TYR A 36 10.09 0.21 14.94
CA TYR A 36 9.78 1.64 14.97
C TYR A 36 9.35 2.21 13.61
N ALA A 37 9.58 1.52 12.49
CA ALA A 37 9.41 2.13 11.15
C ALA A 37 8.86 1.20 10.06
N ASP A 38 8.69 -0.10 10.30
CA ASP A 38 8.24 -1.02 9.25
C ASP A 38 6.72 -0.99 9.05
N THR A 39 6.30 -0.45 7.91
CA THR A 39 4.89 -0.27 7.57
C THR A 39 4.34 -1.36 6.65
N HIS A 40 5.14 -2.37 6.30
CA HIS A 40 4.74 -3.30 5.26
C HIS A 40 3.42 -4.01 5.62
N PRO A 41 2.48 -4.14 4.67
CA PRO A 41 1.14 -4.65 4.94
C PRO A 41 1.07 -6.17 5.19
N MET A 42 2.19 -6.89 5.08
CA MET A 42 2.25 -8.34 5.25
C MET A 42 2.29 -8.78 6.72
N PHE A 43 2.75 -7.91 7.61
CA PHE A 43 2.83 -8.19 9.04
C PHE A 43 1.43 -8.21 9.64
N SER A 44 0.94 -9.39 9.98
CA SER A 44 -0.34 -9.62 10.65
C SER A 44 -0.13 -10.44 11.92
N ALA A 45 -0.98 -10.23 12.92
CA ALA A 45 -0.89 -10.95 14.20
C ALA A 45 -0.96 -12.49 14.04
N VAL A 46 -1.66 -12.98 13.01
CA VAL A 46 -1.75 -14.42 12.72
C VAL A 46 -0.42 -14.99 12.20
N LYS A 47 0.25 -14.27 11.28
CA LYS A 47 1.51 -14.74 10.67
C LYS A 47 2.74 -14.42 11.52
N TYR A 48 2.70 -13.30 12.24
CA TYR A 48 3.79 -12.77 13.06
C TYR A 48 3.27 -12.44 14.47
N PRO A 49 2.98 -13.46 15.29
CA PRO A 49 2.32 -13.28 16.59
C PRO A 49 3.16 -12.49 17.61
N ASN A 50 4.48 -12.54 17.49
CA ASN A 50 5.41 -11.85 18.40
C ASN A 50 5.87 -10.50 17.85
N PHE A 51 5.33 -10.04 16.72
CA PHE A 51 5.75 -8.81 16.06
C PHE A 51 4.76 -7.67 16.30
N PHE A 52 5.29 -6.56 16.81
CA PHE A 52 4.57 -5.32 17.05
C PHE A 52 5.29 -4.18 16.31
N ARG A 53 4.57 -3.10 16.04
CA ARG A 53 5.15 -1.89 15.46
C ARG A 53 4.48 -0.64 16.00
N MET A 54 5.25 0.44 16.09
CA MET A 54 4.75 1.75 16.52
C MET A 54 4.06 2.50 15.37
N VAL A 55 4.52 2.31 14.14
CA VAL A 55 3.97 2.98 12.95
C VAL A 55 2.77 2.21 12.38
N PRO A 56 1.76 2.92 11.81
CA PRO A 56 0.64 2.28 11.16
C PRO A 56 1.08 1.50 9.91
N SER A 57 0.28 0.48 9.57
CA SER A 57 0.39 -0.24 8.29
C SER A 57 0.16 0.70 7.11
N ASP A 58 0.79 0.42 5.98
CA ASP A 58 0.41 1.04 4.71
C ASP A 58 -1.08 0.76 4.36
N LYS A 59 -1.66 -0.32 4.89
CA LYS A 59 -3.10 -0.65 4.78
C LYS A 59 -4.03 0.29 5.57
N GLU A 60 -3.57 0.89 6.66
CA GLU A 60 -4.42 1.73 7.51
C GLU A 60 -4.85 3.01 6.77
N PHE A 61 -4.09 3.43 5.76
CA PHE A 61 -4.45 4.56 4.89
C PHE A 61 -5.68 4.29 4.00
N ASN A 62 -6.16 3.06 3.90
CA ASN A 62 -7.38 2.78 3.15
C ASN A 62 -8.63 3.33 3.85
N HIS A 63 -8.65 3.32 5.18
CA HIS A 63 -9.77 3.84 5.95
C HIS A 63 -10.04 5.33 5.70
N PRO A 64 -9.05 6.24 5.83
CA PRO A 64 -9.27 7.66 5.53
C PRO A 64 -9.58 7.90 4.04
N ARG A 65 -9.01 7.11 3.11
CA ARG A 65 -9.37 7.19 1.68
C ARG A 65 -10.86 6.90 1.45
N VAL A 66 -11.38 5.83 2.04
CA VAL A 66 -12.80 5.49 1.92
C VAL A 66 -13.68 6.60 2.50
N HIS A 67 -13.33 7.15 3.66
CA HIS A 67 -14.07 8.28 4.23
C HIS A 67 -14.00 9.55 3.38
N LEU A 68 -12.87 9.81 2.72
CA LEU A 68 -12.74 10.90 1.76
C LEU A 68 -13.71 10.72 0.59
N LEU A 69 -13.74 9.51 0.00
CA LEU A 69 -14.67 9.18 -1.09
C LEU A 69 -16.13 9.36 -0.65
N GLN A 70 -16.47 8.93 0.57
CA GLN A 70 -17.82 9.07 1.14
C GLN A 70 -18.22 10.53 1.34
N ARG A 71 -17.31 11.35 1.90
CA ARG A 71 -17.58 12.76 2.18
C ARG A 71 -17.93 13.55 0.93
N PHE A 72 -17.31 13.20 -0.20
CA PHE A 72 -17.54 13.85 -1.49
C PHE A 72 -18.51 13.08 -2.41
N ASN A 73 -19.17 12.02 -1.91
CA ASN A 73 -20.07 11.16 -2.69
C ASN A 73 -19.45 10.62 -4.00
N TRP A 74 -18.13 10.35 -3.96
CA TRP A 74 -17.40 9.83 -5.10
C TRP A 74 -17.63 8.33 -5.26
N THR A 75 -18.39 7.95 -6.29
CA THR A 75 -18.78 6.55 -6.54
C THR A 75 -17.96 5.87 -7.65
N ARG A 76 -17.35 6.66 -8.55
CA ARG A 76 -16.59 6.18 -9.70
C ARG A 76 -15.10 6.39 -9.50
N VAL A 77 -14.42 5.35 -9.02
CA VAL A 77 -13.00 5.38 -8.68
C VAL A 77 -12.27 4.24 -9.37
N GLY A 78 -11.16 4.56 -10.05
CA GLY A 78 -10.23 3.59 -10.61
C GLY A 78 -9.04 3.38 -9.68
N THR A 79 -8.46 2.19 -9.74
CA THR A 79 -7.26 1.85 -8.97
C THR A 79 -6.15 1.40 -9.90
N LEU A 80 -4.97 1.99 -9.74
CA LEU A 80 -3.74 1.59 -10.43
C LEU A 80 -2.74 1.11 -9.39
N PHE A 81 -2.12 -0.05 -9.62
CA PHE A 81 -1.09 -0.58 -8.72
C PHE A 81 0.09 -1.16 -9.50
N GLN A 82 1.29 -0.94 -8.96
CA GLN A 82 2.52 -1.59 -9.42
C GLN A 82 2.48 -3.08 -9.05
N ASN A 83 3.01 -3.91 -9.94
CA ASN A 83 3.00 -5.38 -9.78
C ASN A 83 4.06 -5.84 -8.78
N GLU A 84 3.94 -5.37 -7.54
CA GLU A 84 4.76 -5.81 -6.42
C GLU A 84 3.85 -6.15 -5.23
N PRO A 85 4.20 -7.19 -4.45
CA PRO A 85 3.38 -7.65 -3.33
C PRO A 85 3.02 -6.54 -2.34
N ARG A 86 3.93 -5.59 -2.11
CA ARG A 86 3.70 -4.44 -1.23
C ARG A 86 2.49 -3.63 -1.67
N HIS A 87 2.41 -3.26 -2.95
CA HIS A 87 1.33 -2.44 -3.49
C HIS A 87 0.04 -3.24 -3.69
N ALA A 88 0.15 -4.51 -4.10
CA ALA A 88 -0.99 -5.39 -4.26
C ALA A 88 -1.71 -5.68 -2.92
N LEU A 89 -0.97 -5.79 -1.82
CA LEU A 89 -1.53 -6.02 -0.49
C LEU A 89 -2.18 -4.78 0.12
N VAL A 90 -1.72 -3.58 -0.24
CA VAL A 90 -2.36 -2.32 0.20
C VAL A 90 -3.58 -2.02 -0.65
N SER A 91 -3.52 -2.29 -1.95
CA SER A 91 -4.61 -2.02 -2.89
C SER A 91 -5.93 -2.49 -2.25
N PRO A 92 -6.85 -1.56 -1.95
CA PRO A 92 -8.10 -1.94 -1.33
C PRO A 92 -8.77 -2.92 -2.28
N ASN A 93 -9.25 -4.03 -1.73
CA ASN A 93 -10.37 -4.68 -2.38
C ASN A 93 -11.57 -3.84 -1.95
N PRO A 94 -12.09 -2.91 -2.79
CA PRO A 94 -13.20 -2.03 -2.39
C PRO A 94 -14.43 -2.82 -1.91
N LEU A 95 -14.52 -4.10 -2.31
CA LEU A 95 -15.56 -5.04 -1.91
C LEU A 95 -15.41 -5.62 -0.50
N ARG A 96 -14.20 -5.67 0.09
CA ARG A 96 -13.99 -6.36 1.39
C ARG A 96 -14.11 -5.45 2.61
N CYS A 97 -13.79 -4.17 2.50
CA CYS A 97 -13.87 -3.24 3.64
C CYS A 97 -15.26 -2.61 3.81
N ASN A 98 -16.16 -2.74 2.83
CA ASN A 98 -17.47 -2.10 2.82
C ASN A 98 -18.60 -3.10 2.50
N ALA A 99 -18.83 -4.08 3.39
CA ALA A 99 -20.10 -4.81 3.40
C ALA A 99 -21.29 -3.93 3.84
N ARG A 100 -21.05 -2.69 4.29
CA ARG A 100 -22.08 -1.76 4.81
C ARG A 100 -22.29 -0.48 4.01
N THR A 101 -21.42 -0.13 3.06
CA THR A 101 -21.60 1.10 2.28
C THR A 101 -21.76 0.78 0.81
N LYS A 102 -22.86 1.26 0.22
CA LYS A 102 -23.29 1.09 -1.17
C LYS A 102 -22.38 1.86 -2.15
N ILE A 103 -21.06 1.79 -1.97
CA ILE A 103 -20.13 2.32 -2.96
C ILE A 103 -20.01 1.22 -4.01
N ASN A 104 -20.88 1.31 -5.03
CA ASN A 104 -20.73 0.58 -6.29
C ASN A 104 -19.47 1.07 -6.97
N THR A 105 -18.33 0.65 -6.43
CA THR A 105 -17.02 0.94 -6.99
C THR A 105 -16.98 0.12 -8.27
N LYS A 106 -17.42 0.73 -9.37
CA LYS A 106 -17.15 0.24 -10.73
C LYS A 106 -15.66 0.46 -10.96
N SER A 107 -14.80 -0.22 -10.18
CA SER A 107 -13.35 -0.10 -10.28
C SER A 107 -12.92 -0.97 -11.45
N PRO A 108 -12.56 -0.41 -12.62
CA PRO A 108 -11.63 -1.10 -13.49
C PRO A 108 -10.40 -1.46 -12.67
N ARG A 109 -10.26 -2.76 -12.43
CA ARG A 109 -9.04 -3.32 -11.86
C ARG A 109 -8.04 -3.35 -13.00
N SER A 110 -7.14 -2.39 -12.99
CA SER A 110 -6.06 -2.32 -13.96
C SER A 110 -4.80 -2.88 -13.29
N GLY A 111 -4.45 -4.10 -13.67
CA GLY A 111 -3.23 -4.76 -13.25
C GLY A 111 -2.18 -4.73 -14.36
N VAL A 112 -0.92 -4.67 -13.91
CA VAL A 112 0.34 -4.97 -14.59
C VAL A 112 0.99 -3.86 -15.43
N LEU A 113 2.04 -3.29 -14.84
CA LEU A 113 2.86 -2.16 -15.31
C LEU A 113 4.22 -2.64 -15.84
N ARG A 114 4.27 -3.28 -17.01
CA ARG A 114 5.50 -3.27 -17.82
C ARG A 114 5.22 -2.92 -19.28
N ASP A 115 4.16 -3.48 -19.88
CA ASP A 115 3.77 -3.17 -21.28
C ASP A 115 2.35 -2.61 -21.48
N GLU A 116 1.46 -2.70 -20.47
CA GLU A 116 0.04 -2.36 -20.64
C GLU A 116 -0.37 -0.96 -20.14
N LEU A 117 0.55 -0.09 -19.67
CA LEU A 117 0.16 1.19 -19.05
C LEU A 117 -0.76 2.04 -19.96
N LYS A 118 -0.52 2.02 -21.27
CA LYS A 118 -1.37 2.75 -22.23
C LYS A 118 -2.78 2.17 -22.27
N ASP A 119 -2.89 0.85 -22.37
CA ASP A 119 -4.18 0.16 -22.48
C ASP A 119 -4.96 0.29 -21.19
N GLN A 120 -4.26 0.27 -20.06
CA GLN A 120 -4.84 0.50 -18.76
C GLN A 120 -5.34 1.94 -18.57
N LEU A 121 -4.58 2.95 -18.99
CA LEU A 121 -5.05 4.34 -19.01
C LEU A 121 -6.24 4.50 -19.97
N LYS A 122 -6.20 3.85 -21.14
CA LYS A 122 -7.30 3.83 -22.10
C LYS A 122 -8.56 3.17 -21.53
N LYS A 123 -8.42 2.06 -20.79
CA LYS A 123 -9.55 1.43 -20.07
C LYS A 123 -10.16 2.34 -19.00
N LEU A 124 -9.34 3.18 -18.34
CA LEU A 124 -9.85 4.17 -17.38
C LEU A 124 -10.62 5.29 -18.09
N GLU A 125 -10.12 5.73 -19.25
CA GLU A 125 -10.75 6.72 -20.11
C GLU A 125 -12.07 6.22 -20.70
N GLU A 126 -12.08 5.01 -21.28
CA GLU A 126 -13.29 4.35 -21.82
C GLU A 126 -14.38 4.16 -20.75
N LYS A 127 -13.98 4.00 -19.48
CA LYS A 127 -14.90 3.89 -18.35
C LYS A 127 -15.22 5.22 -17.68
N ASP A 128 -14.76 6.34 -18.26
CA ASP A 128 -14.94 7.71 -17.79
C ASP A 128 -14.68 7.81 -16.27
N VAL A 129 -13.50 7.30 -15.87
CA VAL A 129 -13.01 7.36 -14.49
C VAL A 129 -12.31 8.68 -14.27
N ARG A 130 -12.82 9.47 -13.31
CA ARG A 130 -12.26 10.78 -12.95
C ARG A 130 -11.40 10.75 -11.67
N ILE A 131 -11.51 9.72 -10.85
CA ILE A 131 -10.75 9.62 -9.59
C ILE A 131 -9.89 8.38 -9.63
N ILE A 132 -8.57 8.54 -9.43
CA ILE A 132 -7.62 7.44 -9.53
C ILE A 132 -6.83 7.31 -8.23
N LEU A 133 -6.91 6.13 -7.62
CA LEU A 133 -6.08 5.74 -6.49
C LEU A 133 -4.83 5.02 -7.00
N GLY A 134 -3.66 5.61 -6.75
CA GLY A 134 -2.38 5.09 -7.21
C GLY A 134 -1.57 4.39 -6.11
N TYR A 135 -1.16 3.15 -6.34
CA TYR A 135 -0.29 2.36 -5.46
C TYR A 135 0.98 1.98 -6.21
N PHE A 136 1.94 2.89 -6.29
CA PHE A 136 3.17 2.70 -7.04
C PHE A 136 4.29 3.58 -6.48
N ASP A 137 5.53 3.27 -6.82
CA ASP A 137 6.70 4.03 -6.39
C ASP A 137 6.90 5.34 -7.16
N GLU A 138 7.81 6.18 -6.69
CA GLU A 138 8.15 7.48 -7.31
C GLU A 138 8.53 7.34 -8.79
N LYS A 139 9.32 6.30 -9.14
CA LYS A 139 9.73 6.05 -10.53
C LYS A 139 8.52 5.81 -11.44
N TRP A 140 7.54 5.05 -10.95
CA TRP A 140 6.30 4.77 -11.67
C TRP A 140 5.37 5.97 -11.70
N ALA A 141 5.29 6.74 -10.60
CA ALA A 141 4.53 7.99 -10.55
C ALA A 141 4.96 8.94 -11.67
N ARG A 142 6.26 9.18 -11.83
CA ARG A 142 6.81 10.03 -12.90
C ARG A 142 6.40 9.53 -14.30
N ARG A 143 6.49 8.20 -14.53
CA ARG A 143 6.12 7.59 -15.81
C ARG A 143 4.62 7.73 -16.10
N ILE A 144 3.77 7.47 -15.10
CA ILE A 144 2.32 7.55 -15.22
C ILE A 144 1.89 8.99 -15.47
N PHE A 145 2.39 9.95 -14.68
CA PHE A 145 2.06 11.37 -14.85
C PHE A 145 2.53 11.92 -16.19
N TRP A 146 3.74 11.57 -16.63
CA TRP A 146 4.24 11.96 -17.95
C TRP A 146 3.36 11.40 -19.07
N ARG A 147 2.91 10.15 -18.94
CA ARG A 147 2.04 9.50 -19.92
C ARG A 147 0.64 10.11 -19.96
N ALA A 148 0.04 10.33 -18.79
CA ALA A 148 -1.27 10.96 -18.65
C ALA A 148 -1.28 12.39 -19.20
N TYR A 149 -0.19 13.14 -18.99
CA TYR A 149 -0.04 14.49 -19.55
C TYR A 149 -0.09 14.48 -21.08
N ARG A 150 0.64 13.58 -21.73
CA ARG A 150 0.67 13.47 -23.19
C ARG A 150 -0.66 13.01 -23.81
N GLN A 151 -1.48 12.30 -23.04
CA GLN A 151 -2.79 11.81 -23.48
C GLN A 151 -3.93 12.81 -23.21
N GLY A 152 -3.63 13.99 -22.65
CA GLY A 152 -4.66 15.02 -22.41
C GLY A 152 -5.60 14.73 -21.22
N CYS A 153 -5.33 13.69 -20.42
CA CYS A 153 -6.14 13.31 -19.25
C CYS A 153 -6.01 14.27 -18.05
N ARG A 154 -5.91 15.59 -18.27
CA ARG A 154 -5.42 16.52 -17.24
C ARG A 154 -6.51 17.20 -16.41
N GLN A 155 -7.76 17.25 -16.85
CA GLN A 155 -8.67 18.29 -16.37
C GLN A 155 -9.51 17.93 -15.14
N GLU A 156 -9.64 16.66 -14.77
CA GLU A 156 -10.47 16.26 -13.60
C GLU A 156 -9.93 15.06 -12.82
N LEU A 157 -8.65 14.71 -12.98
CA LEU A 157 -8.04 13.57 -12.31
C LEU A 157 -7.47 13.96 -10.94
N GLN A 158 -8.15 13.58 -9.86
CA GLN A 158 -7.59 13.66 -8.51
C GLN A 158 -6.71 12.43 -8.25
N TRP A 159 -5.43 12.68 -7.98
CA TRP A 159 -4.44 11.65 -7.63
C TRP A 159 -4.15 11.67 -6.14
N ASP A 160 -4.33 10.53 -5.49
CA ASP A 160 -3.81 10.30 -4.14
C ASP A 160 -2.52 9.48 -4.25
N TYR A 161 -1.38 10.12 -3.95
CA TYR A 161 -0.04 9.54 -3.99
C TYR A 161 0.66 9.75 -2.65
N TYR A 162 1.15 8.67 -2.05
CA TYR A 162 1.95 8.73 -0.83
C TYR A 162 3.43 8.54 -1.15
N ARG A 163 4.22 9.60 -1.04
CA ARG A 163 5.67 9.51 -1.19
C ARG A 163 6.26 8.91 0.09
N LYS A 164 6.94 7.76 -0.03
CA LYS A 164 7.88 7.31 1.00
C LYS A 164 9.29 7.64 0.56
N ASN A 165 9.99 8.44 1.35
CA ASN A 165 11.43 8.59 1.19
C ASN A 165 12.07 7.20 1.29
N PRO A 166 12.80 6.73 0.26
CA PRO A 166 13.72 5.63 0.49
C PRO A 166 14.76 6.16 1.48
N GLY A 167 14.89 5.51 2.64
CA GLY A 167 15.99 5.79 3.56
C GLY A 167 17.34 5.66 2.83
N PRO A 168 18.40 6.29 3.35
CA PRO A 168 19.71 6.25 2.71
C PRO A 168 20.22 4.79 2.66
N ILE A 169 20.88 4.49 1.54
CA ILE A 169 21.55 3.22 1.23
C ILE A 169 22.60 2.91 2.30
#